data_AF-A0A4Q0IHM2-F1
#
_entry.id   AF-A0A4Q0IHM2-F1
#
_cell.length_a   1.000
_cell.length_b   1.000
_cell.length_c   1.000
_cell.angle_alpha   90.00
_cell.angle_beta   90.00
_cell.angle_gamma   90.00
#
_symmetry.space_group_name_H-M   'P 1'
#
loop_
_entity.id
_entity.type
_entity.pdbx_description
1 polymer ?
#
loop_
_entity_poly.entity_id
_entity_poly.type
_entity_poly.pdbx_seq_one_letter_code
_entity_poly.pdbx_strand_id
1 'polypeptide(L)'
;LLPPGVKFGQADWGEIKDGQGLAVSVKGGVVELELTPLFSGNLVVREVRLDNPVLEMREGKAVAAAPAQQNQAHEQTAQNQAPAATAPSDELPVELMRLVVRQGEVRYVDAQGTTLHIENLNLSVENLRRREEAGVQCDFAFDFKENAQ
;
A
#
# COMPACT_ATOMS: atom_id res chain seq x y z
N LEU A 1 -2.77 -30.03 -10.20
CA LEU A 1 -1.74 -29.57 -9.23
C LEU A 1 -2.29 -28.32 -8.57
N LEU A 2 -2.31 -28.25 -7.24
CA LEU A 2 -2.62 -26.98 -6.57
C LEU A 2 -1.48 -26.01 -6.88
N PRO A 3 -1.79 -24.75 -7.21
CA PRO A 3 -0.74 -23.76 -7.43
C PRO A 3 0.09 -23.58 -6.15
N PRO A 4 1.41 -23.39 -6.28
CA PRO A 4 2.27 -23.17 -5.12
C PRO A 4 1.82 -21.90 -4.38
N GLY A 5 1.84 -21.94 -3.05
CA GLY A 5 1.43 -20.81 -2.24
C GLY A 5 1.59 -21.05 -0.75
N VAL A 6 1.44 -19.98 0.01
CA VAL A 6 1.51 -19.99 1.48
C VAL A 6 0.22 -19.41 2.05
N LYS A 7 -0.32 -20.09 3.07
CA LYS A 7 -1.34 -19.49 3.94
C LYS A 7 -0.64 -18.91 5.15
N PHE A 8 -1.09 -17.74 5.58
CA PHE A 8 -0.57 -17.08 6.77
C PHE A 8 -1.71 -16.73 7.72
N GLY A 9 -1.38 -16.68 9.02
CA GLY A 9 -2.30 -16.27 10.08
C GLY A 9 -2.24 -14.76 10.29
N GLN A 10 -2.43 -14.31 11.52
CA GLN A 10 -2.42 -12.89 11.83
C GLN A 10 -1.09 -12.23 11.45
N ALA A 11 -1.18 -11.03 10.88
CA ALA A 11 -0.04 -10.15 10.65
C ALA A 11 -0.44 -8.68 10.86
N ASP A 12 0.51 -7.90 11.35
CA ASP A 12 0.31 -6.52 11.74
C ASP A 12 1.50 -5.68 11.24
N TRP A 13 1.21 -4.52 10.69
CA TRP A 13 2.20 -3.58 10.17
C TRP A 13 1.83 -2.15 10.54
N GLY A 14 2.85 -1.31 10.69
CA GLY A 14 2.65 0.09 11.05
C GLY A 14 2.26 0.27 12.52
N GLU A 15 1.99 1.52 12.89
CA GLU A 15 1.70 1.91 14.26
C GLU A 15 0.98 3.26 14.29
N ILE A 16 0.10 3.47 15.26
CA ILE A 16 -0.48 4.76 15.60
C ILE A 16 0.22 5.29 16.86
N LYS A 17 0.97 6.39 16.73
CA LYS A 17 1.67 7.06 17.84
C LYS A 17 1.10 8.45 18.06
N ASP A 18 0.89 8.82 19.31
CA ASP A 18 0.41 10.16 19.69
C ASP A 18 -0.88 10.59 18.94
N GLY A 19 -1.74 9.61 18.62
CA GLY A 19 -2.99 9.85 17.89
C GLY A 19 -2.84 10.01 16.38
N GLN A 20 -1.64 9.79 15.81
CA GLN A 20 -1.35 9.89 14.38
C GLN A 20 -0.67 8.62 13.85
N GLY A 21 -0.93 8.24 12.60
CA GLY A 21 -0.17 7.21 11.92
C GLY A 21 -0.99 6.37 10.96
N LEU A 22 -0.41 5.24 10.56
CA LEU A 22 -1.03 4.22 9.73
C LEU A 22 -0.73 2.86 10.34
N ALA A 23 -1.77 2.06 10.56
CA ALA A 23 -1.66 0.67 11.00
C ALA A 23 -2.53 -0.22 10.11
N VAL A 24 -2.02 -1.41 9.81
CA VAL A 24 -2.72 -2.45 9.04
C VAL A 24 -2.64 -3.73 9.84
N SER A 25 -3.77 -4.37 10.06
CA SER A 25 -3.85 -5.73 10.61
C SER A 25 -4.60 -6.63 9.65
N VAL A 26 -4.27 -7.91 9.63
CA VAL A 26 -5.01 -8.95 8.89
C VAL A 26 -5.15 -10.17 9.79
N LYS A 27 -6.31 -10.84 9.73
CA LYS A 27 -6.51 -12.10 10.48
C LYS A 27 -5.87 -13.30 9.80
N GLY A 28 -5.62 -13.18 8.50
CA GLY A 28 -4.97 -14.20 7.70
C GLY A 28 -5.02 -13.88 6.22
N GLY A 29 -4.58 -14.84 5.43
CA GLY A 29 -4.66 -14.74 3.99
C GLY A 29 -3.93 -15.85 3.28
N VAL A 30 -3.78 -15.66 1.97
CA VAL A 30 -2.98 -16.54 1.12
C VAL A 30 -2.19 -15.70 0.14
N VAL A 31 -0.96 -16.15 -0.13
CA VAL A 31 -0.17 -15.69 -1.27
C VAL A 31 0.04 -16.87 -2.17
N GLU A 32 -0.39 -16.75 -3.42
CA GLU A 32 -0.26 -17.80 -4.42
C GLU A 32 0.65 -17.36 -5.54
N LEU A 33 1.49 -18.28 -6.03
CA LEU A 33 2.50 -18.04 -7.05
C LEU A 33 2.14 -18.74 -8.36
N GLU A 34 2.60 -18.20 -9.49
CA GLU A 34 2.63 -18.95 -10.75
C GLU A 34 3.78 -19.95 -10.75
N LEU A 35 3.51 -21.18 -11.19
CA LEU A 35 4.51 -22.24 -11.17
C LEU A 35 5.55 -22.11 -12.30
N THR A 36 5.12 -21.80 -13.51
CA THR A 36 5.99 -21.76 -14.69
C THR A 36 7.13 -20.75 -14.58
N PRO A 37 6.89 -19.48 -14.16
CA PRO A 37 7.95 -18.48 -14.05
C PRO A 37 9.02 -18.85 -13.01
N LEU A 38 8.66 -19.58 -11.96
CA LEU A 38 9.59 -20.00 -10.90
C LEU A 38 10.72 -20.87 -11.46
N PHE A 39 10.45 -21.72 -12.47
CA PHE A 39 11.48 -22.55 -13.11
C PHE A 39 12.49 -21.74 -13.93
N SER A 40 12.15 -20.49 -14.27
CA SER A 40 13.03 -19.55 -14.98
C SER A 40 13.67 -18.53 -14.04
N GLY A 41 13.52 -18.68 -12.71
CA GLY A 41 14.04 -17.74 -11.72
C GLY A 41 13.19 -16.49 -11.51
N ASN A 42 12.02 -16.40 -12.15
CA ASN A 42 11.12 -15.25 -12.05
C ASN A 42 10.04 -15.52 -10.99
N LEU A 43 9.87 -14.60 -10.05
CA LEU A 43 8.81 -14.70 -9.04
C LEU A 43 7.58 -13.92 -9.50
N VAL A 44 6.52 -14.65 -9.84
CA VAL A 44 5.21 -14.06 -10.15
C VAL A 44 4.20 -14.49 -9.10
N VAL A 45 3.68 -13.51 -8.37
CA VAL A 45 2.58 -13.67 -7.41
C VAL A 45 1.28 -13.59 -8.20
N ARG A 46 0.57 -14.72 -8.29
CA ARG A 46 -0.74 -14.77 -8.93
C ARG A 46 -1.78 -14.04 -8.10
N GLU A 47 -1.83 -14.29 -6.80
CA GLU A 47 -2.83 -13.68 -5.93
C GLU A 47 -2.25 -13.40 -4.56
N VAL A 48 -2.48 -12.18 -4.06
CA VAL A 48 -2.44 -11.89 -2.64
C VAL A 48 -3.89 -11.71 -2.20
N ARG A 49 -4.33 -12.53 -1.24
CA ARG A 49 -5.66 -12.40 -0.64
C ARG A 49 -5.52 -12.15 0.85
N LEU A 50 -6.11 -11.05 1.29
CA LEU A 50 -6.16 -10.63 2.69
C LEU A 50 -7.57 -10.90 3.24
N ASP A 51 -7.64 -11.60 4.37
CA ASP A 51 -8.88 -11.93 5.05
C ASP A 51 -9.04 -11.06 6.30
N ASN A 52 -10.18 -10.36 6.36
CA ASN A 52 -10.54 -9.41 7.40
C ASN A 52 -9.43 -8.38 7.71
N PRO A 53 -8.87 -7.68 6.69
CA PRO A 53 -7.93 -6.61 6.94
C PRO A 53 -8.61 -5.45 7.67
N VAL A 54 -7.92 -4.82 8.62
CA VAL A 54 -8.31 -3.53 9.19
C VAL A 54 -7.20 -2.54 8.88
N LEU A 55 -7.54 -1.50 8.13
CA LEU A 55 -6.69 -0.34 7.88
C LEU A 55 -7.11 0.78 8.83
N GLU A 56 -6.21 1.25 9.67
CA GLU A 56 -6.43 2.41 10.53
C GLU A 56 -5.47 3.52 10.14
N MET A 57 -6.01 4.69 9.83
CA MET A 57 -5.26 5.89 9.50
C MET A 57 -5.75 7.05 10.37
N ARG A 58 -4.81 7.73 11.03
CA ARG A 58 -5.11 8.92 11.81
C ARG A 58 -4.19 10.06 11.41
N GLU A 59 -4.78 11.19 11.06
CA GLU A 59 -4.03 12.41 10.79
C GLU A 59 -3.77 13.16 12.09
N GLY A 60 -2.51 13.58 12.28
CA GLY A 60 -2.18 14.51 13.35
C GLY A 60 -2.57 15.93 12.98
N LYS A 61 -2.71 16.80 13.98
CA LYS A 61 -2.80 18.24 13.72
C LYS A 61 -1.53 18.70 13.00
N ALA A 62 -1.67 19.29 11.82
CA ALA A 62 -0.56 19.87 11.10
C ALA A 62 0.16 20.89 12.00
N VAL A 63 1.40 20.60 12.39
CA VAL A 63 2.29 21.62 12.93
C VAL A 63 2.74 22.45 11.74
N ALA A 64 2.37 23.73 11.71
CA ALA A 64 2.74 24.64 10.63
C ALA A 64 4.26 24.55 10.41
N ALA A 65 4.68 24.17 9.20
CA ALA A 65 6.08 24.15 8.83
C ALA A 65 6.63 25.58 9.00
N ALA A 66 7.67 25.73 9.82
CA ALA A 66 8.43 26.96 9.88
C ALA A 66 8.99 27.26 8.48
N PRO A 67 8.97 28.51 7.99
CA PRO A 67 9.41 28.84 6.65
C PRO A 67 10.88 28.43 6.47
N ALA A 68 11.15 27.59 5.47
CA ALA A 68 12.49 27.22 5.08
C ALA A 68 13.26 28.47 4.65
N GLN A 69 14.30 28.83 5.41
CA GLN A 69 15.28 29.83 4.97
C GLN A 69 15.98 29.30 3.72
N GLN A 70 15.69 29.91 2.57
CA GLN A 70 16.45 29.75 1.34
C GLN A 70 17.88 30.24 1.56
N ASN A 71 18.79 29.32 1.87
CA ASN A 71 20.21 29.57 1.67
C ASN A 71 20.51 29.52 0.17
N GLN A 72 20.52 30.68 -0.46
CA GLN A 72 21.18 30.89 -1.75
C GLN A 72 22.69 30.71 -1.55
N ALA A 73 23.26 29.67 -2.15
CA ALA A 73 24.70 29.52 -2.30
C ALA A 73 25.04 29.14 -3.74
N HIS A 74 25.37 30.19 -4.49
CA HIS A 74 26.30 30.29 -5.62
C HIS A 74 26.46 29.13 -6.61
N GLU A 75 26.12 29.45 -7.85
CA GLU A 75 26.62 28.83 -9.07
C GLU A 75 28.16 28.79 -9.07
N GLN A 76 28.72 27.58 -9.16
CA GLN A 76 30.10 27.38 -9.60
C GLN A 76 30.17 26.17 -10.53
N THR A 77 30.41 26.49 -11.79
CA THR A 77 30.70 25.58 -12.89
C THR A 77 31.92 24.72 -12.58
N ALA A 78 31.76 23.40 -12.62
CA ALA A 78 32.85 22.45 -12.88
C ALA A 78 32.29 21.25 -13.66
N GLN A 79 32.71 21.15 -14.91
CA GLN A 79 32.53 19.97 -15.76
C GLN A 79 33.26 18.79 -15.10
N ASN A 80 32.50 17.88 -14.49
CA ASN A 80 32.92 16.49 -14.29
C ASN A 80 31.82 15.63 -14.91
N GLN A 81 32.12 15.00 -16.05
CA GLN A 81 31.32 13.90 -16.57
C GLN A 81 31.39 12.75 -15.56
N ALA A 82 30.43 12.72 -14.63
CA ALA A 82 30.10 11.51 -13.93
C ALA A 82 29.64 10.47 -14.97
N PRO A 83 30.04 9.19 -14.87
CA PRO A 83 29.42 8.15 -15.67
C PRO A 83 27.91 8.28 -15.51
N ALA A 84 27.19 8.37 -16.63
CA ALA A 84 25.74 8.44 -16.63
C ALA A 84 25.23 7.35 -15.70
N ALA A 85 24.58 7.75 -14.61
CA ALA A 85 23.95 6.80 -13.69
C ALA A 85 23.06 5.92 -14.55
N THR A 86 23.40 4.64 -14.65
CA THR A 86 22.54 3.66 -15.30
C THR A 86 21.21 3.79 -14.58
N ALA A 87 20.15 4.15 -15.31
CA ALA A 87 18.82 4.22 -14.72
C ALA A 87 18.58 2.87 -14.02
N PRO A 88 18.07 2.86 -12.77
CA PRO A 88 17.76 1.61 -12.09
C PRO A 88 16.93 0.74 -13.03
N SER A 89 17.27 -0.55 -13.10
CA SER A 89 16.55 -1.49 -13.96
C SER A 89 15.06 -1.33 -13.68
N ASP A 90 14.29 -1.09 -14.74
CA ASP A 90 12.83 -1.01 -14.69
C ASP A 90 12.26 -2.44 -14.56
N GLU A 91 12.89 -3.32 -13.78
CA GLU A 91 12.55 -4.72 -13.54
C GLU A 91 12.35 -4.92 -12.04
N LEU A 92 11.08 -4.94 -11.61
CA LEU A 92 10.72 -5.31 -10.25
C LEU A 92 11.07 -6.80 -10.09
N PRO A 93 11.69 -7.20 -8.98
CA PRO A 93 12.05 -8.60 -8.76
C PRO A 93 10.82 -9.50 -8.60
N VAL A 94 9.63 -8.92 -8.47
CA VAL A 94 8.35 -9.62 -8.27
C VAL A 94 7.25 -8.93 -9.05
N GLU A 95 6.44 -9.70 -9.77
CA GLU A 95 5.19 -9.23 -10.37
C GLU A 95 3.98 -9.73 -9.57
N LEU A 96 2.93 -8.90 -9.49
CA LEU A 96 1.66 -9.25 -8.86
C LEU A 96 0.56 -9.22 -9.92
N MET A 97 -0.30 -10.25 -9.96
CA MET A 97 -1.43 -10.25 -10.89
C MET A 97 -2.73 -9.79 -10.26
N ARG A 98 -2.98 -10.21 -9.02
CA ARG A 98 -4.26 -9.98 -8.35
C ARG A 98 -4.10 -9.68 -6.88
N LEU A 99 -4.81 -8.66 -6.41
CA LEU A 99 -5.01 -8.36 -5.00
C LEU A 99 -6.48 -8.53 -4.65
N VAL A 100 -6.76 -9.31 -3.61
CA VAL A 100 -8.11 -9.53 -3.09
C VAL A 100 -8.15 -9.14 -1.62
N VAL A 101 -9.15 -8.34 -1.24
CA VAL A 101 -9.51 -8.07 0.15
C VAL A 101 -10.90 -8.62 0.39
N ARG A 102 -11.06 -9.39 1.47
CA ARG A 102 -12.35 -9.96 1.88
C ARG A 102 -12.73 -9.46 3.25
N GLN A 103 -13.93 -8.89 3.36
CA GLN A 103 -14.50 -8.41 4.62
C GLN A 103 -13.57 -7.46 5.37
N GLY A 104 -12.97 -6.52 4.64
CA GLY A 104 -12.08 -5.52 5.19
C GLY A 104 -12.81 -4.38 5.90
N GLU A 105 -12.04 -3.62 6.65
CA GLU A 105 -12.47 -2.44 7.37
C GLU A 105 -11.46 -1.31 7.17
N VAL A 106 -11.93 -0.08 7.01
CA VAL A 106 -11.09 1.12 7.00
C VAL A 106 -11.61 2.09 8.06
N ARG A 107 -10.72 2.53 8.94
CA ARG A 107 -10.97 3.56 9.93
C ARG A 107 -10.07 4.73 9.63
N TYR A 108 -10.67 5.86 9.29
CA TYR A 108 -9.94 7.10 9.06
C TYR A 108 -10.40 8.16 10.05
N VAL A 109 -9.44 8.81 10.70
CA VAL A 109 -9.67 9.97 11.58
C VAL A 109 -8.86 11.13 11.04
N ASP A 110 -9.54 12.23 10.69
CA ASP A 110 -8.88 13.44 10.23
C ASP A 110 -8.29 14.27 11.39
N ALA A 111 -7.56 15.35 11.06
CA ALA A 111 -6.96 16.24 12.06
C ALA A 111 -7.98 17.00 12.94
N GLN A 112 -9.26 17.04 12.56
CA GLN A 112 -10.36 17.67 13.29
C GLN A 112 -11.13 16.65 14.17
N GLY A 113 -10.79 15.36 14.07
CA GLY A 113 -11.42 14.27 14.79
C GLY A 113 -12.65 13.68 14.07
N THR A 114 -12.94 14.12 12.86
CA THR A 114 -13.99 13.53 12.01
C THR A 114 -13.60 12.09 11.69
N THR A 115 -14.56 11.17 11.82
CA THR A 115 -14.31 9.75 11.57
C THR A 115 -15.07 9.26 10.35
N LEU A 116 -14.35 8.68 9.40
CA LEU A 116 -14.90 7.84 8.33
C LEU A 116 -14.65 6.38 8.68
N HIS A 117 -15.72 5.59 8.65
CA HIS A 117 -15.66 4.15 8.86
C HIS A 117 -16.21 3.43 7.64
N ILE A 118 -15.40 2.58 7.03
CA ILE A 118 -15.80 1.69 5.94
C ILE A 118 -15.79 0.27 6.51
N GLU A 119 -16.88 -0.45 6.29
CA GLU A 119 -17.04 -1.83 6.72
C GLU A 119 -17.46 -2.73 5.55
N ASN A 120 -17.31 -4.04 5.73
CA ASN A 120 -17.64 -5.04 4.72
C ASN A 120 -16.94 -4.81 3.38
N LEU A 121 -15.73 -4.23 3.40
CA LEU A 121 -14.96 -3.93 2.19
C LEU A 121 -14.56 -5.23 1.49
N ASN A 122 -15.02 -5.41 0.26
CA ASN A 122 -14.57 -6.43 -0.66
C ASN A 122 -13.94 -5.73 -1.87
N LEU A 123 -12.67 -5.99 -2.13
CA LEU A 123 -11.91 -5.39 -3.23
C LEU A 123 -11.24 -6.52 -4.02
N SER A 124 -11.34 -6.46 -5.35
CA SER A 124 -10.55 -7.26 -6.28
C SER A 124 -9.89 -6.31 -7.26
N VAL A 125 -8.56 -6.34 -7.30
CA VAL A 125 -7.77 -5.65 -8.32
C VAL A 125 -7.08 -6.71 -9.14
N GLU A 126 -7.32 -6.69 -10.44
CA GLU A 126 -6.82 -7.66 -11.41
C GLU A 126 -5.90 -6.99 -12.43
N ASN A 127 -5.07 -7.79 -13.09
CA ASN A 127 -4.15 -7.35 -14.13
C ASN A 127 -3.11 -6.34 -13.60
N LEU A 128 -2.59 -6.60 -12.39
CA LEU A 128 -1.62 -5.75 -11.70
C LEU A 128 -0.18 -5.84 -12.25
N ARG A 129 0.04 -6.57 -13.36
CA ARG A 129 1.36 -6.61 -13.98
C ARG A 129 1.67 -5.26 -14.60
N ARG A 130 2.96 -5.00 -14.77
CA ARG A 130 3.41 -3.68 -15.20
C ARG A 130 3.00 -3.42 -16.64
N ARG A 131 2.67 -2.15 -16.90
CA ARG A 131 2.26 -1.66 -18.23
C ARG A 131 0.98 -2.32 -18.77
N GLU A 132 0.26 -3.03 -17.90
CA GLU A 132 -1.08 -3.53 -18.18
C GLU A 132 -2.12 -2.60 -17.54
N GLU A 133 -3.31 -2.56 -18.13
CA GLU A 133 -4.45 -1.83 -17.57
C GLU A 133 -5.08 -2.67 -16.46
N ALA A 134 -5.15 -2.12 -15.24
CA ALA A 134 -5.72 -2.82 -14.08
C ALA A 134 -7.24 -2.69 -14.04
N GLY A 135 -7.92 -3.79 -13.73
CA GLY A 135 -9.35 -3.83 -13.45
C GLY A 135 -9.60 -3.75 -11.95
N VAL A 136 -10.53 -2.89 -11.51
CA VAL A 136 -10.90 -2.76 -10.09
C VAL A 136 -12.38 -3.04 -9.91
N GLN A 137 -12.70 -3.93 -8.97
CA GLN A 137 -14.06 -4.17 -8.48
C GLN A 137 -14.07 -3.99 -6.97
N CYS A 138 -15.03 -3.23 -6.46
CA CYS A 138 -15.13 -2.89 -5.06
C CYS A 138 -16.59 -2.82 -4.62
N ASP A 139 -16.87 -3.36 -3.44
CA ASP A 139 -18.14 -3.28 -2.72
C ASP A 139 -17.87 -2.99 -1.25
N PHE A 140 -18.61 -2.04 -0.66
CA PHE A 140 -18.41 -1.63 0.73
C PHE A 140 -19.65 -0.90 1.27
N ALA A 141 -19.77 -0.87 2.60
CA ALA A 141 -20.65 0.05 3.31
C ALA A 141 -19.81 1.09 4.05
N PHE A 142 -20.33 2.31 4.23
CA PHE A 142 -19.63 3.35 4.97
C PHE A 142 -20.56 4.14 5.87
N ASP A 143 -20.02 4.54 7.01
CA ASP A 143 -20.61 5.47 7.95
C ASP A 143 -19.68 6.67 8.11
N PHE A 144 -20.27 7.86 8.18
CA PHE A 144 -19.55 9.11 8.41
C PHE A 144 -20.07 9.76 9.68
N LYS A 145 -19.17 10.06 10.62
CA LYS A 145 -19.51 10.72 11.88
C LYS A 145 -18.67 11.97 12.04
N GLU A 146 -19.36 13.10 12.07
CA GLU A 146 -18.78 14.39 12.43
C GLU A 146 -18.91 14.59 13.95
N ASN A 147 -17.86 15.09 14.60
CA ASN A 147 -17.96 15.45 16.01
C ASN A 147 -18.89 16.66 16.14
N ALA A 148 -20.04 16.48 16.79
CA ALA A 148 -20.85 17.60 17.25
C ALA A 148 -20.03 18.36 18.30
N GLN A 149 -19.64 19.60 17.96
CA GLN A 149 -18.91 20.51 18.84
C GLN A 149 -19.65 20.78 20.15
#